data_AF-A0A356FBG8-F1
#
_entry.id   AF-A0A356FBG8-F1
#
_cell.length_a   1.000
_cell.length_b   1.000
_cell.length_c   1.000
_cell.angle_alpha   90.00
_cell.angle_beta   90.00
_cell.angle_gamma   90.00
#
_symmetry.space_group_name_H-M   'P 1'
#
loop_
_entity.id
_entity.type
_entity.pdbx_description
1 polymer ?
#
loop_
_entity_poly.entity_id
_entity_poly.type
_entity_poly.pdbx_seq_one_letter_code
_entity_poly.pdbx_strand_id
1 'polypeptide(L)'
;MKLPPFILALLLATTAQAETNQAVLDHVKSLGGRVRRVSAKREALEVDFEFSGDKVTDAELARLAELGPIESLRLKKTGLTDAGLQHVARLAGLRRLYLEHTAITNAGLKQLAGLKKLEYLNLYQAQATDEGLLELAPALPALKEVYFHPRQVTAATIGKISEKLPGLRVWPRPERERARVEAVLKLSEANLADAESEWKVAEKEFKELHPLVKELKPQFENAKKAAEAARKKADKARKSAETAKRRAADLERKFKDADRQASASPDDENLKKKAAELKAQADEAGRERQELEKKSDTERLANEAAQKLRQELEKKFHRASNSKKKFELAKAEIEAARLHAEYARRDHKALNGK
;
A
#
# COMPACT_ATOMS: atom_id res chain seq x y z
N MET A 1 10.97 -33.02 -66.02
CA MET A 1 11.38 -31.60 -66.04
C MET A 1 12.02 -31.27 -64.71
N LYS A 2 13.32 -30.91 -64.67
CA LYS A 2 13.97 -30.40 -63.44
C LYS A 2 13.64 -28.92 -63.33
N LEU A 3 13.03 -28.49 -62.22
CA LEU A 3 12.79 -27.07 -61.96
C LEU A 3 14.13 -26.31 -61.92
N PRO A 4 14.22 -25.08 -62.48
CA PRO A 4 15.43 -24.28 -62.42
C PRO A 4 15.86 -24.03 -60.96
N PRO A 5 17.17 -24.05 -60.65
CA PRO A 5 17.67 -23.91 -59.28
C PRO A 5 17.19 -22.62 -58.57
N PHE A 6 16.93 -21.55 -59.31
CA PHE A 6 16.36 -20.30 -58.77
C PHE A 6 14.91 -20.45 -58.29
N ILE A 7 14.09 -21.26 -58.95
CA ILE A 7 12.69 -21.49 -58.55
C ILE A 7 12.64 -22.36 -57.30
N LEU A 8 13.54 -23.35 -57.18
CA LEU A 8 13.66 -24.17 -55.98
C LEU A 8 14.16 -23.37 -54.77
N ALA A 9 15.15 -22.49 -54.96
CA ALA A 9 15.64 -21.61 -53.89
C ALA A 9 14.57 -20.62 -53.40
N LEU A 10 13.75 -20.07 -54.32
CA LEU A 10 12.65 -19.17 -53.97
C LEU A 10 11.52 -19.92 -53.24
N LEU A 11 11.18 -21.14 -53.67
CA LEU A 11 10.20 -22.00 -52.98
C LEU A 11 10.67 -22.40 -51.58
N LEU A 12 11.95 -22.75 -51.42
CA LEU A 12 12.52 -23.10 -50.11
C LEU A 12 12.58 -21.89 -49.17
N ALA A 13 12.89 -20.70 -49.69
CA ALA A 13 12.89 -19.46 -48.92
C ALA A 13 11.48 -19.07 -48.44
N THR A 14 10.45 -19.26 -49.28
CA THR A 14 9.06 -18.95 -48.90
C THR A 14 8.50 -19.98 -47.90
N THR A 15 8.86 -21.25 -48.00
CA THR A 15 8.45 -22.27 -47.01
C THR A 15 9.15 -22.05 -45.67
N ALA A 16 10.45 -21.75 -45.65
CA ALA A 16 11.19 -21.47 -44.42
C ALA A 16 10.69 -20.21 -43.70
N GLN A 17 10.31 -19.17 -44.45
CA GLN A 17 9.71 -17.97 -43.86
C GLN A 17 8.32 -18.26 -43.27
N ALA A 18 7.52 -19.10 -43.92
CA ALA A 18 6.21 -19.50 -43.42
C ALA A 18 6.30 -20.31 -42.11
N GLU A 19 7.26 -21.25 -42.02
CA GLU A 19 7.53 -22.02 -40.80
C GLU A 19 8.02 -21.13 -39.65
N THR A 20 8.91 -20.18 -39.95
CA THR A 20 9.41 -19.20 -38.97
C THR A 20 8.26 -18.35 -38.43
N ASN A 21 7.41 -17.83 -39.31
CA ASN A 21 6.24 -17.04 -38.91
C ASN A 21 5.29 -17.87 -38.04
N GLN A 22 5.06 -19.14 -38.38
CA GLN A 22 4.20 -20.02 -37.61
C GLN A 22 4.75 -20.26 -36.19
N ALA A 23 6.06 -20.51 -36.05
CA ALA A 23 6.69 -20.64 -34.75
C ALA A 23 6.55 -19.38 -33.88
N VAL A 24 6.68 -18.19 -34.48
CA VAL A 24 6.49 -16.93 -33.74
C VAL A 24 5.02 -16.71 -33.39
N LEU A 25 4.08 -17.08 -34.26
CA LEU A 25 2.64 -17.03 -33.96
C LEU A 25 2.29 -17.94 -32.77
N ASP A 26 2.84 -19.14 -32.72
CA ASP A 26 2.58 -20.09 -31.64
C ASP A 26 3.25 -19.65 -30.34
N HIS A 27 4.43 -19.03 -30.44
CA HIS A 27 5.07 -18.36 -29.31
C HIS A 27 4.19 -17.25 -28.74
N VAL A 28 3.70 -16.33 -29.58
CA VAL A 28 2.79 -15.25 -29.15
C VAL A 28 1.54 -15.82 -28.48
N LYS A 29 0.93 -16.87 -29.04
CA LYS A 29 -0.23 -17.54 -28.43
C LYS A 29 0.10 -18.19 -27.10
N SER A 30 1.27 -18.80 -26.94
CA SER A 30 1.71 -19.44 -25.69
C SER A 30 1.82 -18.44 -24.53
N LEU A 31 2.12 -17.18 -24.85
CA LEU A 31 2.16 -16.06 -23.92
C LEU A 31 0.75 -15.45 -23.67
N GLY A 32 -0.31 -16.02 -24.25
CA GLY A 32 -1.66 -15.47 -24.22
C GLY A 32 -1.89 -14.28 -25.17
N GLY A 33 -0.91 -13.99 -26.02
CA GLY A 33 -0.99 -12.93 -27.01
C GLY A 33 -1.78 -13.33 -28.25
N ARG A 34 -2.20 -12.34 -29.04
CA ARG A 34 -2.98 -12.55 -30.27
C ARG A 34 -2.38 -11.75 -31.41
N VAL A 35 -2.38 -12.33 -32.61
CA VAL A 35 -1.97 -11.65 -33.85
C VAL A 35 -3.16 -11.56 -34.79
N ARG A 36 -3.44 -10.35 -35.30
CA ARG A 36 -4.59 -10.06 -36.18
C ARG A 36 -4.15 -9.17 -37.34
N ARG A 37 -4.80 -9.27 -38.50
CA ARG A 37 -4.59 -8.30 -39.60
C ARG A 37 -5.33 -7.00 -39.28
N VAL A 38 -4.66 -5.86 -39.50
CA VAL A 38 -5.22 -4.52 -39.25
C VAL A 38 -6.21 -4.13 -40.36
N SER A 39 -6.03 -4.64 -41.58
CA SER A 39 -6.90 -4.36 -42.71
C SER A 39 -6.94 -5.53 -43.68
N ALA A 40 -8.05 -5.72 -44.38
CA ALA A 40 -8.16 -6.68 -45.48
C ALA A 40 -7.28 -6.29 -46.70
N LYS A 41 -6.95 -5.00 -46.85
CA LYS A 41 -6.21 -4.47 -48.01
C LYS A 41 -4.71 -4.25 -47.77
N ARG A 42 -4.23 -4.39 -46.52
CA ARG A 42 -2.80 -4.24 -46.18
C ARG A 42 -2.34 -5.47 -45.41
N GLU A 43 -1.11 -5.92 -45.64
CA GLU A 43 -0.49 -7.02 -44.90
C GLU A 43 -0.08 -6.64 -43.45
N ALA A 44 -0.58 -5.52 -42.94
CA ALA A 44 -0.25 -4.98 -41.63
C ALA A 44 -0.82 -5.83 -40.49
N LEU A 45 0.01 -6.08 -39.48
CA LEU A 45 -0.33 -6.88 -38.30
C LEU A 45 -0.54 -6.03 -37.05
N GLU A 46 -1.49 -6.46 -36.22
CA GLU A 46 -1.62 -6.07 -34.82
C GLU A 46 -1.20 -7.26 -33.95
N VAL A 47 -0.30 -7.01 -33.00
CA VAL A 47 0.09 -7.95 -31.97
C VAL A 47 -0.40 -7.42 -30.63
N ASP A 48 -1.14 -8.24 -29.89
CA ASP A 48 -1.86 -7.84 -28.70
C ASP A 48 -1.58 -8.77 -27.51
N PHE A 49 -0.98 -8.23 -26.46
CA PHE A 49 -0.64 -8.90 -25.20
C PHE A 49 -1.44 -8.35 -24.00
N GLU A 50 -2.58 -7.68 -24.19
CA GLU A 50 -3.31 -6.99 -23.09
C GLU A 50 -3.68 -7.91 -21.91
N PHE A 51 -3.87 -9.21 -22.14
CA PHE A 51 -4.23 -10.19 -21.12
C PHE A 51 -3.07 -11.12 -20.72
N SER A 52 -1.86 -10.84 -21.17
CA SER A 52 -0.69 -11.69 -20.94
C SER A 52 0.01 -11.43 -19.62
N GLY A 53 -0.12 -10.22 -19.06
CA GLY A 53 0.48 -9.85 -17.78
C GLY A 53 2.01 -9.84 -17.81
N ASP A 54 2.61 -10.15 -16.67
CA ASP A 54 4.07 -10.15 -16.43
C ASP A 54 4.85 -11.23 -17.19
N LYS A 55 4.16 -12.22 -17.79
CA LYS A 55 4.77 -13.27 -18.62
C LYS A 55 5.48 -12.72 -19.86
N VAL A 56 5.05 -11.56 -20.34
CA VAL A 56 5.68 -10.89 -21.49
C VAL A 56 6.80 -10.01 -20.95
N THR A 57 8.04 -10.50 -21.10
CA THR A 57 9.28 -9.80 -20.71
C THR A 57 10.06 -9.35 -21.96
N ASP A 58 11.17 -8.66 -21.75
CA ASP A 58 12.00 -8.12 -22.84
C ASP A 58 12.42 -9.18 -23.88
N ALA A 59 12.77 -10.39 -23.42
CA ALA A 59 13.25 -11.48 -24.27
C ALA A 59 12.16 -12.01 -25.21
N GLU A 60 10.91 -12.01 -24.76
CA GLU A 60 9.76 -12.54 -25.51
C GLU A 60 9.43 -11.70 -26.76
N LEU A 61 9.94 -10.46 -26.83
CA LEU A 61 9.72 -9.58 -27.97
C LEU A 61 10.77 -9.77 -29.09
N ALA A 62 11.84 -10.52 -28.85
CA ALA A 62 13.01 -10.55 -29.73
C ALA A 62 12.71 -10.99 -31.17
N ARG A 63 11.74 -11.90 -31.33
CA ARG A 63 11.36 -12.51 -32.61
C ARG A 63 10.17 -11.85 -33.29
N LEU A 64 9.56 -10.82 -32.70
CA LEU A 64 8.35 -10.19 -33.27
C LEU A 64 8.59 -9.59 -34.66
N ALA A 65 9.80 -9.10 -34.93
CA ALA A 65 10.16 -8.56 -36.24
C ALA A 65 10.11 -9.63 -37.36
N GLU A 66 10.20 -10.92 -37.03
CA GLU A 66 10.11 -12.02 -37.99
C GLU A 66 8.68 -12.19 -38.55
N LEU A 67 7.63 -11.79 -37.81
CA LEU A 67 6.23 -11.93 -38.26
C LEU A 67 5.88 -11.11 -39.50
N GLY A 68 6.66 -10.07 -39.80
CA GLY A 68 6.42 -9.13 -40.89
C GLY A 68 5.97 -7.74 -40.41
N PRO A 69 5.24 -6.98 -41.23
CA PRO A 69 4.97 -5.57 -40.96
C PRO A 69 3.93 -5.37 -39.84
N ILE A 70 4.41 -5.24 -38.60
CA ILE A 70 3.58 -4.90 -37.44
C ILE A 70 3.29 -3.38 -37.44
N GLU A 71 2.02 -3.00 -37.50
CA GLU A 71 1.58 -1.60 -37.41
C GLU A 71 1.08 -1.23 -36.00
N SER A 72 0.64 -2.21 -35.20
CA SER A 72 0.03 -1.98 -33.89
C SER A 72 0.57 -3.00 -32.89
N LEU A 73 1.14 -2.54 -31.78
CA LEU A 73 1.70 -3.40 -30.73
C LEU A 73 1.14 -2.99 -29.37
N ARG A 74 0.43 -3.91 -28.72
CA ARG A 74 -0.16 -3.70 -27.38
C ARG A 74 0.61 -4.47 -26.32
N LEU A 75 1.27 -3.75 -25.41
CA LEU A 75 2.13 -4.29 -24.35
C LEU A 75 1.73 -3.75 -22.96
N LYS A 76 0.47 -3.33 -22.81
CA LYS A 76 -0.07 -2.83 -21.56
C LYS A 76 0.05 -3.87 -20.44
N LYS A 77 0.47 -3.43 -19.24
CA LYS A 77 0.61 -4.26 -18.02
C LYS A 77 1.52 -5.49 -18.22
N THR A 78 2.57 -5.34 -19.01
CA THR A 78 3.59 -6.39 -19.21
C THR A 78 4.81 -6.18 -18.33
N GLY A 79 5.65 -7.20 -18.18
CA GLY A 79 6.91 -7.16 -17.44
C GLY A 79 8.04 -6.46 -18.21
N LEU A 80 7.69 -5.55 -19.12
CA LEU A 80 8.62 -4.89 -20.03
C LEU A 80 9.45 -3.81 -19.33
N THR A 81 10.74 -3.78 -19.64
CA THR A 81 11.69 -2.75 -19.20
C THR A 81 12.30 -2.02 -20.40
N ASP A 82 13.17 -1.04 -20.14
CA ASP A 82 13.87 -0.28 -21.18
C ASP A 82 14.61 -1.17 -22.18
N ALA A 83 15.12 -2.33 -21.74
CA ALA A 83 15.83 -3.26 -22.60
C ALA A 83 14.93 -3.87 -23.69
N GLY A 84 13.65 -4.10 -23.40
CA GLY A 84 12.70 -4.64 -24.37
C GLY A 84 12.41 -3.70 -25.55
N LEU A 85 12.57 -2.39 -25.36
CA LEU A 85 12.32 -1.41 -26.43
C LEU A 85 13.34 -1.50 -27.58
N GLN A 86 14.50 -2.12 -27.38
CA GLN A 86 15.44 -2.41 -28.47
C GLN A 86 14.82 -3.35 -29.53
N HIS A 87 13.93 -4.26 -29.11
CA HIS A 87 13.24 -5.18 -30.01
C HIS A 87 12.08 -4.47 -30.71
N VAL A 88 11.35 -3.62 -29.98
CA VAL A 88 10.28 -2.78 -30.53
C VAL A 88 10.82 -1.80 -31.58
N ALA A 89 12.02 -1.25 -31.38
CA ALA A 89 12.67 -0.33 -32.31
C ALA A 89 12.94 -0.95 -33.70
N ARG A 90 13.00 -2.28 -33.80
CA ARG A 90 13.18 -3.00 -35.08
C ARG A 90 11.90 -3.05 -35.92
N LEU A 91 10.74 -2.72 -35.34
CA LEU A 91 9.45 -2.74 -36.00
C LEU A 91 9.23 -1.45 -36.80
N ALA A 92 9.99 -1.24 -37.88
CA ALA A 92 9.98 -0.01 -38.68
C ALA A 92 8.60 0.38 -39.28
N GLY A 93 7.65 -0.56 -39.32
CA GLY A 93 6.27 -0.34 -39.73
C GLY A 93 5.34 0.17 -38.62
N LEU A 94 5.80 0.26 -37.37
CA LEU A 94 4.94 0.50 -36.21
C LEU A 94 4.31 1.89 -36.24
N ARG A 95 2.99 1.95 -36.07
CA ARG A 95 2.17 3.18 -36.06
C ARG A 95 1.49 3.41 -34.72
N ARG A 96 1.18 2.35 -33.97
CA ARG A 96 0.57 2.45 -32.64
C ARG A 96 1.32 1.57 -31.64
N LEU A 97 1.73 2.18 -30.53
CA LEU A 97 2.43 1.50 -29.44
C LEU A 97 1.75 1.82 -28.10
N TYR A 98 1.39 0.77 -27.35
CA TYR A 98 0.71 0.86 -26.07
C TYR A 98 1.62 0.27 -24.99
N LEU A 99 2.09 1.10 -24.06
CA LEU A 99 3.06 0.78 -23.00
C LEU A 99 2.51 1.13 -21.60
N GLU A 100 1.19 1.20 -21.43
CA GLU A 100 0.59 1.56 -20.15
C GLU A 100 0.99 0.60 -19.04
N HIS A 101 1.26 1.12 -17.85
CA HIS A 101 1.66 0.33 -16.67
C HIS A 101 2.89 -0.57 -16.92
N THR A 102 3.93 -0.03 -17.56
CA THR A 102 5.22 -0.71 -17.76
C THR A 102 6.34 0.02 -17.02
N ALA A 103 7.52 -0.61 -16.89
CA ALA A 103 8.67 -0.01 -16.21
C ALA A 103 9.52 0.91 -17.11
N ILE A 104 8.96 1.40 -18.22
CA ILE A 104 9.68 2.21 -19.21
C ILE A 104 10.03 3.59 -18.67
N THR A 105 11.30 3.97 -18.77
CA THR A 105 11.86 5.25 -18.34
C THR A 105 12.27 6.13 -19.54
N ASN A 106 12.82 7.31 -19.27
CA ASN A 106 13.41 8.19 -20.28
C ASN A 106 14.51 7.50 -21.10
N ALA A 107 15.29 6.59 -20.49
CA ALA A 107 16.37 5.89 -21.18
C ALA A 107 15.83 4.93 -22.26
N GLY A 108 14.77 4.18 -21.94
CA GLY A 108 14.09 3.32 -22.90
C GLY A 108 13.45 4.09 -24.04
N LEU A 109 12.83 5.25 -23.77
CA LEU A 109 12.19 6.07 -24.81
C LEU A 109 13.14 6.46 -25.95
N LYS A 110 14.44 6.67 -25.66
CA LYS A 110 15.44 6.99 -26.70
C LYS A 110 15.53 5.92 -27.78
N GLN A 111 15.29 4.65 -27.44
CA GLN A 111 15.32 3.54 -28.39
C GLN A 111 14.22 3.66 -29.46
N LEU A 112 13.13 4.37 -29.16
CA LEU A 112 12.00 4.52 -30.08
C LEU A 112 12.24 5.58 -31.16
N ALA A 113 13.31 6.39 -31.08
CA ALA A 113 13.58 7.49 -32.01
C ALA A 113 13.67 7.05 -33.48
N GLY A 114 13.96 5.77 -33.75
CA GLY A 114 14.00 5.19 -35.10
C GLY A 114 12.63 4.92 -35.73
N LEU A 115 11.55 4.92 -34.95
CA LEU A 115 10.20 4.55 -35.42
C LEU A 115 9.49 5.70 -36.13
N LYS A 116 10.01 6.10 -37.30
CA LYS A 116 9.55 7.29 -38.05
C LYS A 116 8.08 7.28 -38.50
N LYS A 117 7.42 6.12 -38.43
CA LYS A 117 5.99 5.93 -38.76
C LYS A 117 5.07 5.91 -37.53
N LEU A 118 5.61 6.05 -36.32
CA LEU A 118 4.83 5.99 -35.09
C LEU A 118 3.91 7.21 -34.99
N GLU A 119 2.61 6.96 -34.91
CA GLU A 119 1.57 7.99 -34.85
C GLU A 119 0.92 8.10 -33.48
N TYR A 120 0.91 7.01 -32.72
CA TYR A 120 0.27 6.90 -31.41
C TYR A 120 1.21 6.21 -30.43
N LEU A 121 1.43 6.83 -29.28
CA LEU A 121 2.24 6.28 -28.19
C LEU A 121 1.52 6.49 -26.86
N ASN A 122 1.19 5.41 -26.16
CA ASN A 122 0.59 5.49 -24.83
C ASN A 122 1.59 5.08 -23.75
N LEU A 123 1.90 6.02 -22.86
CA LEU A 123 2.85 5.91 -21.75
C LEU A 123 2.15 6.12 -20.40
N TYR A 124 0.82 5.97 -20.35
CA TYR A 124 0.05 6.17 -19.13
C TYR A 124 0.53 5.24 -18.00
N GLN A 125 0.98 5.83 -16.89
CA GLN A 125 1.60 5.09 -15.77
C GLN A 125 2.86 4.29 -16.17
N ALA A 126 3.61 4.76 -17.15
CA ALA A 126 5.04 4.43 -17.27
C ALA A 126 5.87 5.30 -16.31
N GLN A 127 7.20 5.15 -16.35
CA GLN A 127 8.13 5.95 -15.54
C GLN A 127 8.80 7.11 -16.33
N ALA A 128 8.48 7.24 -17.61
CA ALA A 128 8.93 8.37 -18.44
C ALA A 128 8.38 9.71 -17.92
N THR A 129 9.19 10.76 -18.07
CA THR A 129 8.94 12.12 -17.58
C THR A 129 9.06 13.18 -18.68
N ASP A 130 9.00 14.46 -18.29
CA ASP A 130 9.25 15.63 -19.15
C ASP A 130 10.46 15.51 -20.08
N GLU A 131 11.60 15.06 -19.54
CA GLU A 131 12.86 14.99 -20.28
C GLU A 131 12.75 13.99 -21.44
N GLY A 132 12.19 12.81 -21.18
CA GLY A 132 12.03 11.77 -22.19
C GLY A 132 11.11 12.21 -23.32
N LEU A 133 10.03 12.94 -23.00
CA LEU A 133 9.12 13.44 -24.03
C LEU A 133 9.74 14.58 -24.87
N LEU A 134 10.46 15.51 -24.24
CA LEU A 134 11.15 16.60 -24.95
C LEU A 134 12.22 16.09 -25.92
N GLU A 135 12.88 14.98 -25.57
CA GLU A 135 13.87 14.34 -26.43
C GLU A 135 13.24 13.49 -27.54
N LEU A 136 12.21 12.69 -27.21
CA LEU A 136 11.62 11.74 -28.15
C LEU A 136 10.71 12.40 -29.19
N ALA A 137 9.84 13.34 -28.79
CA ALA A 137 8.82 13.88 -29.68
C ALA A 137 9.39 14.50 -30.97
N PRO A 138 10.47 15.31 -30.94
CA PRO A 138 11.09 15.84 -32.17
C PRO A 138 11.68 14.76 -33.09
N ALA A 139 12.07 13.60 -32.54
CA ALA A 139 12.62 12.50 -33.33
C ALA A 139 11.56 11.70 -34.08
N LEU A 140 10.27 11.87 -33.75
CA LEU A 140 9.14 11.12 -34.30
C LEU A 140 8.23 12.04 -35.15
N PRO A 141 8.57 12.29 -36.43
CA PRO A 141 7.86 13.27 -37.26
C PRO A 141 6.40 12.92 -37.57
N ALA A 142 6.03 11.64 -37.46
CA ALA A 142 4.66 11.17 -37.69
C ALA A 142 3.79 11.12 -36.42
N LEU A 143 4.34 11.45 -35.25
CA LEU A 143 3.64 11.31 -33.98
C LEU A 143 2.49 12.32 -33.90
N LYS A 144 1.27 11.81 -33.75
CA LYS A 144 0.04 12.60 -33.67
C LYS A 144 -0.52 12.64 -32.26
N GLU A 145 -0.37 11.56 -31.51
CA GLU A 145 -0.92 11.45 -30.16
C GLU A 145 0.06 10.78 -29.21
N VAL A 146 0.21 11.37 -28.03
CA VAL A 146 0.94 10.79 -26.92
C VAL A 146 0.08 10.86 -25.65
N TYR A 147 0.06 9.80 -24.85
CA TYR A 147 -0.74 9.72 -23.63
C TYR A 147 0.16 9.51 -22.42
N PHE A 148 -0.08 10.28 -21.37
CA PHE A 148 0.63 10.20 -20.09
C PHE A 148 -0.34 10.24 -18.92
N HIS A 149 0.11 9.77 -17.76
CA HIS A 149 -0.56 10.10 -16.51
C HIS A 149 -0.32 11.60 -16.20
N PRO A 150 -1.31 12.35 -15.68
CA PRO A 150 -1.18 13.80 -15.42
C PRO A 150 -0.05 14.23 -14.47
N ARG A 151 0.66 13.28 -13.85
CA ARG A 151 1.81 13.54 -12.95
C ARG A 151 3.18 13.25 -13.60
N GLN A 152 3.22 12.71 -14.82
CA GLN A 152 4.47 12.35 -15.51
C GLN A 152 5.06 13.52 -16.29
N VAL A 153 4.22 14.37 -16.87
CA VAL A 153 4.62 15.47 -17.75
C VAL A 153 4.01 16.78 -17.25
N THR A 154 4.82 17.82 -17.11
CA THR A 154 4.41 19.14 -16.66
C THR A 154 3.82 19.97 -17.79
N ALA A 155 2.96 20.93 -17.44
CA ALA A 155 2.34 21.83 -18.42
C ALA A 155 3.39 22.70 -19.14
N ALA A 156 4.53 23.00 -18.51
CA ALA A 156 5.61 23.73 -19.15
C ALA A 156 6.19 22.94 -20.34
N THR A 157 6.36 21.63 -20.18
CA THR A 157 6.81 20.74 -21.26
C THR A 157 5.76 20.62 -22.36
N ILE A 158 4.48 20.47 -21.99
CA ILE A 158 3.38 20.44 -22.97
C ILE A 158 3.37 21.73 -23.80
N GLY A 159 3.49 22.90 -23.15
CA GLY A 159 3.59 24.19 -23.86
C GLY A 159 4.76 24.23 -24.84
N LYS A 160 5.97 23.86 -24.40
CA LYS A 160 7.16 23.79 -25.26
C LYS A 160 6.99 22.85 -26.46
N ILE A 161 6.29 21.73 -26.26
CA ILE A 161 6.03 20.76 -27.32
C ILE A 161 4.97 21.27 -28.27
N SER A 162 3.88 21.84 -27.77
CA SER A 162 2.82 22.44 -28.60
C SER A 162 3.35 23.57 -29.47
N GLU A 163 4.31 24.36 -28.98
CA GLU A 163 5.00 25.39 -29.76
C GLU A 163 5.84 24.80 -30.89
N LYS A 164 6.62 23.74 -30.60
CA LYS A 164 7.54 23.11 -31.58
C LYS A 164 6.84 22.16 -32.55
N LEU A 165 5.79 21.48 -32.11
CA LEU A 165 5.08 20.40 -32.78
C LEU A 165 3.56 20.62 -32.65
N PRO A 166 2.99 21.65 -33.31
CA PRO A 166 1.59 22.02 -33.15
C PRO A 166 0.58 20.95 -33.57
N GLY A 167 1.02 19.95 -34.36
CA GLY A 167 0.19 18.81 -34.75
C GLY A 167 0.12 17.67 -33.73
N LEU A 168 1.01 17.66 -32.72
CA LEU A 168 1.09 16.61 -31.71
C LEU A 168 0.10 16.88 -30.57
N ARG A 169 -0.82 15.95 -30.34
CA ARG A 169 -1.76 15.97 -29.21
C ARG A 169 -1.16 15.24 -28.01
N VAL A 170 -1.00 15.95 -26.89
CA VAL A 170 -0.60 15.36 -25.60
C VAL A 170 -1.84 15.18 -24.72
N TRP A 171 -2.04 13.96 -24.21
CA TRP A 171 -3.17 13.59 -23.36
C TRP A 171 -2.72 13.24 -21.93
N PRO A 172 -3.53 13.56 -20.89
CA PRO A 172 -4.81 14.28 -20.96
C PRO A 172 -4.62 15.76 -21.30
N ARG A 173 -5.55 16.33 -22.08
CA ARG A 173 -5.52 17.76 -22.41
C ARG A 173 -5.67 18.60 -21.14
N PRO A 174 -4.73 19.52 -20.84
CA PRO A 174 -4.77 20.31 -19.61
C PRO A 174 -6.10 21.06 -19.40
N GLU A 175 -6.68 21.61 -20.47
CA GLU A 175 -7.98 22.31 -20.44
C GLU A 175 -9.16 21.49 -19.91
N ARG A 176 -9.26 20.20 -20.27
CA ARG A 176 -10.37 19.33 -19.83
C ARG A 176 -10.24 18.92 -18.38
N GLU A 177 -9.02 18.82 -17.87
CA GLU A 177 -8.77 18.50 -16.46
C GLU A 177 -9.00 19.73 -15.56
N ARG A 178 -8.97 20.95 -16.10
CA ARG A 178 -9.02 22.17 -15.28
C ARG A 178 -10.20 22.29 -14.32
N ALA A 179 -11.43 22.10 -14.80
CA ALA A 179 -12.60 22.19 -13.94
C ALA A 179 -12.59 21.13 -12.83
N ARG A 180 -12.16 19.91 -13.17
CA ARG A 180 -12.03 18.80 -12.22
C ARG A 180 -10.95 19.08 -11.18
N VAL A 181 -9.79 19.57 -11.63
CA VAL A 181 -8.64 19.81 -10.78
C VAL A 181 -8.85 21.02 -9.87
N GLU A 182 -9.49 22.08 -10.36
CA GLU A 182 -9.88 23.21 -9.53
C GLU A 182 -10.90 22.79 -8.45
N ALA A 183 -11.83 21.89 -8.77
CA ALA A 183 -12.75 21.30 -7.78
C ALA A 183 -12.01 20.45 -6.73
N VAL A 184 -11.06 19.61 -7.16
CA VAL A 184 -10.22 18.80 -6.26
C VAL A 184 -9.34 19.69 -5.39
N LEU A 185 -8.73 20.74 -5.94
CA LEU A 185 -7.92 21.69 -5.17
C LEU A 185 -8.78 22.39 -4.11
N LYS A 186 -9.97 22.89 -4.48
CA LYS A 186 -10.88 23.53 -3.53
C LYS A 186 -11.28 22.60 -2.39
N LEU A 187 -11.58 21.33 -2.69
CA LEU A 187 -11.89 20.32 -1.68
C LEU A 187 -10.67 20.03 -0.79
N SER A 188 -9.48 19.93 -1.39
CA SER A 188 -8.24 19.68 -0.65
C SER A 188 -7.91 20.86 0.28
N GLU A 189 -8.06 22.10 -0.20
CA GLU A 189 -7.93 23.33 0.57
C GLU A 189 -8.90 23.39 1.75
N ALA A 190 -10.16 23.00 1.55
CA ALA A 190 -11.14 22.87 2.63
C ALA A 190 -10.70 21.80 3.65
N ASN A 191 -10.28 20.62 3.20
CA ASN A 191 -9.80 19.56 4.09
C ASN A 191 -8.56 19.97 4.90
N LEU A 192 -7.62 20.72 4.31
CA LEU A 192 -6.50 21.26 5.09
C LEU A 192 -6.96 22.32 6.05
N ALA A 193 -7.86 23.23 5.67
CA ALA A 193 -8.38 24.23 6.58
C ALA A 193 -9.06 23.58 7.79
N ASP A 194 -9.86 22.54 7.56
CA ASP A 194 -10.48 21.73 8.60
C ASP A 194 -9.42 21.02 9.45
N ALA A 195 -8.47 20.31 8.84
CA ALA A 195 -7.38 19.63 9.54
C ALA A 195 -6.46 20.60 10.29
N GLU A 196 -6.24 21.81 9.78
CA GLU A 196 -5.47 22.89 10.41
C GLU A 196 -6.26 23.49 11.57
N SER A 197 -7.58 23.61 11.47
CA SER A 197 -8.42 24.05 12.59
C SER A 197 -8.45 23.02 13.72
N GLU A 198 -8.63 21.73 13.39
CA GLU A 198 -8.52 20.62 14.33
C GLU A 198 -7.11 20.55 14.94
N TRP A 199 -6.08 20.74 14.10
CA TRP A 199 -4.71 20.79 14.54
C TRP A 199 -4.47 21.99 15.43
N LYS A 200 -4.92 23.21 15.13
CA LYS A 200 -4.74 24.42 15.97
C LYS A 200 -5.36 24.25 17.36
N VAL A 201 -6.55 23.65 17.44
CA VAL A 201 -7.18 23.31 18.73
C VAL A 201 -6.34 22.28 19.49
N ALA A 202 -5.83 21.27 18.79
CA ALA A 202 -4.92 20.28 19.34
C ALA A 202 -3.47 20.78 19.50
N GLU A 203 -3.08 21.90 18.89
CA GLU A 203 -1.70 22.40 18.77
C GLU A 203 -1.31 23.08 20.06
N LYS A 204 -2.27 23.72 20.74
CA LYS A 204 -2.05 24.25 22.09
C LYS A 204 -1.73 23.13 23.07
N GLU A 205 -2.52 22.05 23.04
CA GLU A 205 -2.26 20.82 23.80
C GLU A 205 -0.94 20.15 23.35
N PHE A 206 -0.63 20.15 22.05
CA PHE A 206 0.57 19.54 21.48
C PHE A 206 1.84 20.35 21.75
N LYS A 207 1.84 21.68 21.71
CA LYS A 207 2.99 22.55 22.00
C LYS A 207 3.39 22.44 23.47
N GLU A 208 2.43 22.31 24.37
CA GLU A 208 2.67 21.98 25.79
C GLU A 208 3.21 20.55 25.95
N LEU A 209 2.67 19.59 25.19
CA LEU A 209 3.07 18.18 25.28
C LEU A 209 4.34 17.82 24.49
N HIS A 210 4.77 18.60 23.49
CA HIS A 210 5.87 18.22 22.57
C HIS A 210 7.24 18.09 23.26
N PRO A 211 7.69 19.04 24.12
CA PRO A 211 8.89 18.81 24.94
C PRO A 211 8.68 17.65 25.91
N LEU A 212 7.46 17.51 26.44
CA LEU A 212 7.08 16.43 27.34
C LEU A 212 6.97 15.08 26.65
N VAL A 213 6.82 14.92 25.32
CA VAL A 213 6.71 13.59 24.66
C VAL A 213 7.99 12.78 24.84
N LYS A 214 9.16 13.45 24.89
CA LYS A 214 10.46 12.81 25.16
C LYS A 214 10.58 12.36 26.62
N GLU A 215 9.86 13.01 27.52
CA GLU A 215 9.83 12.78 28.98
C GLU A 215 8.69 11.85 29.42
N LEU A 216 7.55 11.90 28.72
CA LEU A 216 6.32 11.13 28.89
C LEU A 216 6.45 9.74 28.30
N LYS A 217 7.29 9.52 27.28
CA LYS A 217 7.54 8.17 26.75
C LYS A 217 8.15 7.26 27.84
N PRO A 218 9.20 7.67 28.58
CA PRO A 218 9.63 6.98 29.78
C PRO A 218 8.52 6.82 30.83
N GLN A 219 7.72 7.85 31.09
CA GLN A 219 6.62 7.79 32.07
C GLN A 219 5.52 6.79 31.66
N PHE A 220 5.22 6.69 30.36
CA PHE A 220 4.27 5.73 29.80
C PHE A 220 4.76 4.29 29.96
N GLU A 221 6.02 4.03 29.61
CA GLU A 221 6.63 2.72 29.82
C GLU A 221 6.71 2.35 31.30
N ASN A 222 7.00 3.33 32.16
CA ASN A 222 7.02 3.13 33.62
C ASN A 222 5.61 2.88 34.18
N ALA A 223 4.59 3.62 33.73
CA ALA A 223 3.20 3.42 34.13
C ALA A 223 2.66 2.06 33.66
N LYS A 224 3.04 1.62 32.46
CA LYS A 224 2.70 0.29 31.94
C LYS A 224 3.34 -0.82 32.77
N LYS A 225 4.62 -0.69 33.11
CA LYS A 225 5.34 -1.62 33.99
C LYS A 225 4.74 -1.64 35.40
N ALA A 226 4.39 -0.47 35.95
CA ALA A 226 3.77 -0.37 37.26
C ALA A 226 2.37 -1.02 37.28
N ALA A 227 1.55 -0.80 36.26
CA ALA A 227 0.24 -1.44 36.13
C ALA A 227 0.34 -2.97 35.97
N GLU A 228 1.33 -3.46 35.21
CA GLU A 228 1.58 -4.89 35.08
C GLU A 228 2.05 -5.51 36.40
N ALA A 229 2.92 -4.82 37.14
CA ALA A 229 3.37 -5.26 38.45
C ALA A 229 2.23 -5.28 39.47
N ALA A 230 1.38 -4.24 39.51
CA ALA A 230 0.21 -4.17 40.37
C ALA A 230 -0.81 -5.28 40.05
N ARG A 231 -1.07 -5.53 38.76
CA ARG A 231 -1.92 -6.65 38.33
C ARG A 231 -1.37 -7.99 38.81
N LYS A 232 -0.06 -8.25 38.62
CA LYS A 232 0.58 -9.50 39.08
C LYS A 232 0.47 -9.68 40.60
N LYS A 233 0.63 -8.59 41.37
CA LYS A 233 0.45 -8.60 42.83
C LYS A 233 -1.00 -8.87 43.23
N ALA A 234 -1.97 -8.20 42.60
CA ALA A 234 -3.39 -8.42 42.82
C ALA A 234 -3.82 -9.86 42.48
N ASP A 235 -3.36 -10.40 41.35
CA ASP A 235 -3.65 -11.78 40.94
C ASP A 235 -3.06 -12.79 41.94
N LYS A 236 -1.84 -12.55 42.44
CA LYS A 236 -1.21 -13.39 43.47
C LYS A 236 -1.95 -13.31 44.80
N ALA A 237 -2.29 -12.10 45.25
CA ALA A 237 -3.02 -11.86 46.50
C ALA A 237 -4.42 -12.49 46.48
N ARG A 238 -5.13 -12.35 45.35
CA ARG A 238 -6.43 -12.99 45.12
C ARG A 238 -6.33 -14.51 45.22
N LYS A 239 -5.35 -15.12 44.53
CA LYS A 239 -5.13 -16.58 44.59
C LYS A 239 -4.86 -17.05 46.02
N SER A 240 -4.00 -16.35 46.76
CA SER A 240 -3.71 -16.69 48.16
C SER A 240 -4.93 -16.53 49.07
N ALA A 241 -5.72 -15.47 48.90
CA ALA A 241 -6.94 -15.26 49.66
C ALA A 241 -7.99 -16.34 49.35
N GLU A 242 -8.11 -16.76 48.09
CA GLU A 242 -9.03 -17.82 47.70
C GLU A 242 -8.61 -19.19 48.26
N THR A 243 -7.33 -19.52 48.27
CA THR A 243 -6.82 -20.74 48.93
C THR A 243 -7.04 -20.71 50.45
N ALA A 244 -6.77 -19.58 51.10
CA ALA A 244 -6.99 -19.44 52.53
C ALA A 244 -8.47 -19.52 52.90
N LYS A 245 -9.35 -18.94 52.07
CA LYS A 245 -10.80 -19.05 52.22
C LYS A 245 -11.28 -20.50 52.16
N ARG A 246 -10.78 -21.31 51.21
CA ARG A 246 -11.11 -22.74 51.11
C ARG A 246 -10.62 -23.50 52.35
N ARG A 247 -9.36 -23.28 52.75
CA ARG A 247 -8.76 -23.90 53.94
C ARG A 247 -9.55 -23.58 55.22
N ALA A 248 -9.92 -22.31 55.42
CA ALA A 248 -10.70 -21.89 56.57
C ALA A 248 -12.09 -22.53 56.58
N ALA A 249 -12.77 -22.61 55.42
CA ALA A 249 -14.06 -23.28 55.30
C ALA A 249 -13.99 -24.80 55.61
N ASP A 250 -12.92 -25.46 55.16
CA ASP A 250 -12.70 -26.88 55.42
C ASP A 250 -12.40 -27.17 56.89
N LEU A 251 -11.56 -26.35 57.54
CA LEU A 251 -11.24 -26.48 58.96
C LEU A 251 -12.46 -26.18 59.85
N GLU A 252 -13.23 -25.15 59.50
CA GLU A 252 -14.48 -24.81 60.19
C GLU A 252 -15.50 -25.97 60.11
N ARG A 253 -15.60 -26.64 58.96
CA ARG A 253 -16.46 -27.82 58.80
C ARG A 253 -15.96 -28.98 59.68
N LYS A 254 -14.67 -29.28 59.65
CA LYS A 254 -14.05 -30.35 60.47
C LYS A 254 -14.22 -30.08 61.96
N PHE A 255 -14.07 -28.83 62.39
CA PHE A 255 -14.33 -28.41 63.76
C PHE A 255 -15.78 -28.68 64.16
N LYS A 256 -16.77 -28.24 63.35
CA LYS A 256 -18.20 -28.49 63.62
C LYS A 256 -18.54 -29.97 63.75
N ASP A 257 -17.93 -30.81 62.92
CA ASP A 257 -18.15 -32.25 62.98
C ASP A 257 -17.51 -32.87 64.24
N ALA A 258 -16.31 -32.45 64.62
CA ALA A 258 -15.63 -32.91 65.83
C ALA A 258 -16.31 -32.42 67.12
N ASP A 259 -16.82 -31.19 67.12
CA ASP A 259 -17.56 -30.58 68.25
C ASP A 259 -18.88 -31.32 68.51
N ARG A 260 -19.58 -31.72 67.45
CA ARG A 260 -20.77 -32.60 67.54
C ARG A 260 -20.43 -33.96 68.14
N GLN A 261 -19.31 -34.57 67.73
CA GLN A 261 -18.86 -35.87 68.25
C GLN A 261 -18.46 -35.78 69.73
N ALA A 262 -17.70 -34.75 70.11
CA ALA A 262 -17.31 -34.52 71.50
C ALA A 262 -18.52 -34.22 72.41
N SER A 263 -19.53 -33.52 71.89
CA SER A 263 -20.78 -33.26 72.61
C SER A 263 -21.65 -34.51 72.79
N ALA A 264 -21.57 -35.46 71.86
CA ALA A 264 -22.29 -36.74 71.92
C ALA A 264 -21.60 -37.79 72.82
N SER A 265 -20.34 -37.59 73.19
CA SER A 265 -19.57 -38.50 74.07
C SER A 265 -18.78 -37.68 75.11
N PRO A 266 -19.46 -37.21 76.17
CA PRO A 266 -18.89 -36.24 77.12
C PRO A 266 -17.72 -36.77 77.96
N ASP A 267 -17.52 -38.09 78.01
CA ASP A 267 -16.45 -38.71 78.81
C ASP A 267 -15.19 -39.01 77.99
N ASP A 268 -15.22 -38.82 76.67
CA ASP A 268 -14.07 -39.05 75.79
C ASP A 268 -13.18 -37.81 75.70
N GLU A 269 -12.12 -37.77 76.51
CA GLU A 269 -11.14 -36.69 76.50
C GLU A 269 -10.40 -36.53 75.16
N ASN A 270 -10.22 -37.62 74.40
CA ASN A 270 -9.52 -37.54 73.10
C ASN A 270 -10.37 -36.80 72.07
N LEU A 271 -11.68 -37.01 72.05
CA LEU A 271 -12.60 -36.27 71.19
C LEU A 271 -12.65 -34.78 71.56
N LYS A 272 -12.66 -34.45 72.84
CA LYS A 272 -12.59 -33.05 73.31
C LYS A 272 -11.30 -32.37 72.89
N LYS A 273 -10.16 -33.05 73.05
CA LYS A 273 -8.85 -32.51 72.65
C LYS A 273 -8.77 -32.28 71.14
N LYS A 274 -9.27 -33.23 70.34
CA LYS A 274 -9.35 -33.12 68.88
C LYS A 274 -10.27 -31.96 68.42
N ALA A 275 -11.41 -31.77 69.07
CA ALA A 275 -12.30 -30.64 68.79
C ALA A 275 -11.64 -29.29 69.14
N ALA A 276 -10.94 -29.21 70.28
CA ALA A 276 -10.19 -28.02 70.68
C ALA A 276 -9.02 -27.69 69.72
N GLU A 277 -8.28 -28.70 69.26
CA GLU A 277 -7.21 -28.54 68.27
C GLU A 277 -7.75 -28.05 66.91
N LEU A 278 -8.86 -28.62 66.43
CA LEU A 278 -9.51 -28.19 65.19
C LEU A 278 -10.09 -26.79 65.31
N LYS A 279 -10.61 -26.41 66.49
CA LYS A 279 -11.06 -25.04 66.76
C LYS A 279 -9.92 -24.04 66.67
N ALA A 280 -8.78 -24.33 67.31
CA ALA A 280 -7.60 -23.48 67.24
C ALA A 280 -7.10 -23.32 65.79
N GLN A 281 -7.08 -24.41 65.02
CA GLN A 281 -6.71 -24.38 63.60
C GLN A 281 -7.71 -23.60 62.74
N ALA A 282 -9.01 -23.70 63.00
CA ALA A 282 -10.05 -22.96 62.31
C ALA A 282 -9.98 -21.45 62.62
N ASP A 283 -9.75 -21.08 63.88
CA ASP A 283 -9.56 -19.69 64.32
C ASP A 283 -8.31 -19.07 63.70
N GLU A 284 -7.20 -19.81 63.65
CA GLU A 284 -5.95 -19.38 63.01
C GLU A 284 -6.13 -19.19 61.50
N ALA A 285 -6.74 -20.16 60.81
CA ALA A 285 -7.05 -20.05 59.39
C ALA A 285 -8.06 -18.92 59.09
N GLY A 286 -8.97 -18.63 60.02
CA GLY A 286 -9.89 -17.49 59.94
C GLY A 286 -9.17 -16.14 60.01
N ARG A 287 -8.19 -15.99 60.89
CA ARG A 287 -7.33 -14.79 60.96
C ARG A 287 -6.47 -14.64 59.70
N GLU A 288 -5.81 -15.72 59.28
CA GLU A 288 -5.01 -15.76 58.05
C GLU A 288 -5.84 -15.34 56.82
N ARG A 289 -7.07 -15.87 56.71
CA ARG A 289 -8.02 -15.48 55.66
C ARG A 289 -8.33 -13.99 55.69
N GLN A 290 -8.68 -13.43 56.85
CA GLN A 290 -9.04 -12.01 56.96
C GLN A 290 -7.87 -11.09 56.56
N GLU A 291 -6.64 -11.44 56.95
CA GLU A 291 -5.44 -10.69 56.54
C GLU A 291 -5.20 -10.75 55.03
N LEU A 292 -5.34 -11.95 54.44
CA LEU A 292 -5.17 -12.13 53.00
C LEU A 292 -6.28 -11.48 52.17
N GLU A 293 -7.52 -11.46 52.66
CA GLU A 293 -8.64 -10.73 52.02
C GLU A 293 -8.37 -9.22 52.03
N LYS A 294 -7.98 -8.63 53.18
CA LYS A 294 -7.60 -7.20 53.25
C LYS A 294 -6.45 -6.84 52.32
N LYS A 295 -5.44 -7.71 52.23
CA LYS A 295 -4.31 -7.56 51.30
C LYS A 295 -4.77 -7.63 49.84
N SER A 296 -5.65 -8.58 49.51
CA SER A 296 -6.22 -8.73 48.17
C SER A 296 -7.02 -7.48 47.76
N ASP A 297 -7.83 -6.92 48.65
CA ASP A 297 -8.60 -5.70 48.37
C ASP A 297 -7.71 -4.48 48.16
N THR A 298 -6.65 -4.36 48.97
CA THR A 298 -5.68 -3.26 48.84
C THR A 298 -4.96 -3.33 47.49
N GLU A 299 -4.47 -4.52 47.10
CA GLU A 299 -3.80 -4.72 45.81
C GLU A 299 -4.76 -4.56 44.62
N ARG A 300 -6.04 -4.92 44.78
CA ARG A 300 -7.09 -4.69 43.78
C ARG A 300 -7.32 -3.20 43.53
N LEU A 301 -7.50 -2.41 44.60
CA LEU A 301 -7.68 -0.96 44.49
C LEU A 301 -6.44 -0.27 43.89
N ALA A 302 -5.24 -0.72 44.26
CA ALA A 302 -3.99 -0.23 43.66
C ALA A 302 -3.91 -0.53 42.15
N ASN A 303 -4.34 -1.72 41.72
CA ASN A 303 -4.42 -2.07 40.30
C ASN A 303 -5.47 -1.23 39.55
N GLU A 304 -6.66 -1.02 40.12
CA GLU A 304 -7.70 -0.16 39.53
C GLU A 304 -7.22 1.29 39.34
N ALA A 305 -6.53 1.86 40.33
CA ALA A 305 -5.94 3.19 40.25
C ALA A 305 -4.84 3.27 39.18
N ALA A 306 -3.95 2.27 39.10
CA ALA A 306 -2.92 2.20 38.08
C ALA A 306 -3.49 2.08 36.66
N GLN A 307 -4.61 1.37 36.49
CA GLN A 307 -5.30 1.27 35.20
C GLN A 307 -5.95 2.59 34.77
N LYS A 308 -6.59 3.32 35.69
CA LYS A 308 -7.17 4.64 35.40
C LYS A 308 -6.11 5.63 34.91
N LEU A 309 -4.99 5.73 35.65
CA LEU A 309 -3.87 6.59 35.27
C LEU A 309 -3.32 6.25 33.88
N ARG A 310 -3.17 4.96 33.58
CA ARG A 310 -2.73 4.49 32.26
C ARG A 310 -3.71 4.90 31.15
N GLN A 311 -5.01 4.71 31.35
CA GLN A 311 -6.04 5.03 30.33
C GLN A 311 -6.07 6.52 30.00
N GLU A 312 -5.95 7.40 31.00
CA GLU A 312 -5.92 8.85 30.76
C GLU A 312 -4.69 9.28 29.95
N LEU A 313 -3.52 8.73 30.28
CA LEU A 313 -2.28 8.99 29.55
C LEU A 313 -2.33 8.46 28.11
N GLU A 314 -2.88 7.25 27.90
CA GLU A 314 -3.06 6.68 26.56
C GLU A 314 -3.98 7.53 25.69
N LYS A 315 -5.13 7.99 26.22
CA LYS A 315 -6.08 8.84 25.48
C LYS A 315 -5.43 10.14 25.01
N LYS A 316 -4.71 10.83 25.89
CA LYS A 316 -4.00 12.08 25.57
C LYS A 316 -2.93 11.88 24.49
N PHE A 317 -2.14 10.81 24.58
CA PHE A 317 -1.10 10.51 23.59
C PHE A 317 -1.66 10.15 22.21
N HIS A 318 -2.68 9.28 22.14
CA HIS A 318 -3.26 8.85 20.87
C HIS A 318 -3.93 10.01 20.13
N ARG A 319 -4.63 10.89 20.84
CA ARG A 319 -5.23 12.10 20.26
C ARG A 319 -4.17 12.97 19.59
N ALA A 320 -3.10 13.29 20.33
CA ALA A 320 -1.99 14.09 19.84
C ALA A 320 -1.28 13.47 18.61
N SER A 321 -1.01 12.16 18.65
CA SER A 321 -0.35 11.45 17.54
C SER A 321 -1.20 11.40 16.27
N ASN A 322 -2.49 11.10 16.42
CA ASN A 322 -3.41 10.96 15.28
C ASN A 322 -3.66 12.31 14.59
N SER A 323 -3.83 13.40 15.37
CA SER A 323 -4.00 14.74 14.80
C SER A 323 -2.77 15.17 13.98
N LYS A 324 -1.55 14.87 14.45
CA LYS A 324 -0.33 15.16 13.68
C LYS A 324 -0.27 14.40 12.35
N LYS A 325 -0.59 13.10 12.36
CA LYS A 325 -0.60 12.29 11.13
C LYS A 325 -1.60 12.82 10.10
N LYS A 326 -2.81 13.19 10.54
CA LYS A 326 -3.83 13.79 9.67
C LYS A 326 -3.35 15.10 9.05
N PHE A 327 -2.70 15.96 9.83
CA PHE A 327 -2.17 17.22 9.34
C PHE A 327 -1.07 17.04 8.28
N GLU A 328 -0.11 16.13 8.51
CA GLU A 328 0.96 15.86 7.54
C GLU A 328 0.43 15.20 6.25
N LEU A 329 -0.57 14.33 6.36
CA LEU A 329 -1.24 13.75 5.18
C LEU A 329 -1.97 14.83 4.37
N ALA A 330 -2.72 15.71 5.03
CA ALA A 330 -3.45 16.80 4.37
C ALA A 330 -2.49 17.78 3.65
N LYS A 331 -1.30 18.04 4.21
CA LYS A 331 -0.26 18.83 3.54
C LYS A 331 0.21 18.18 2.23
N ALA A 332 0.53 16.89 2.28
CA ALA A 332 1.01 16.15 1.12
C ALA A 332 -0.07 16.07 0.01
N GLU A 333 -1.33 15.88 0.41
CA GLU A 333 -2.47 15.88 -0.51
C GLU A 333 -2.67 17.23 -1.19
N ILE A 334 -2.54 18.34 -0.45
CA ILE A 334 -2.62 19.68 -1.04
C ILE A 334 -1.46 19.99 -1.96
N GLU A 335 -0.25 19.61 -1.60
CA GLU A 335 0.91 19.83 -2.48
C GLU A 335 0.70 19.14 -3.83
N ALA A 336 0.24 17.88 -3.80
CA ALA A 336 -0.12 17.14 -5.02
C ALA A 336 -1.28 17.81 -5.79
N ALA A 337 -2.32 18.30 -5.10
CA ALA A 337 -3.44 19.00 -5.73
C ALA A 337 -3.02 20.34 -6.35
N ARG A 338 -2.11 21.09 -5.71
CA ARG A 338 -1.57 22.36 -6.21
C ARG A 338 -0.75 22.16 -7.47
N LEU A 339 0.14 21.16 -7.48
CA LEU A 339 0.91 20.80 -8.68
C LEU A 339 -0.01 20.47 -9.86
N HIS A 340 -1.10 19.74 -9.59
CA HIS A 340 -2.07 19.39 -10.62
C HIS A 340 -2.86 20.62 -11.10
N ALA A 341 -3.23 21.54 -10.19
CA ALA A 341 -3.94 22.77 -10.55
C ALA A 341 -3.06 23.75 -11.32
N GLU A 342 -1.77 23.83 -10.99
CA GLU A 342 -0.78 24.58 -11.76
C GLU A 342 -0.65 24.02 -13.18
N TYR A 343 -0.63 22.69 -13.33
CA TYR A 343 -0.68 22.02 -14.62
C TYR A 343 -1.92 22.44 -15.43
N ALA A 344 -3.09 22.47 -14.82
CA ALA A 344 -4.33 22.82 -15.49
C ALA A 344 -4.49 24.32 -15.87
N ARG A 345 -3.86 25.24 -15.12
CA ARG A 345 -4.05 26.70 -15.31
C ARG A 345 -3.15 27.32 -16.38
N ARG A 346 -1.98 26.73 -16.67
CA ARG A 346 -0.96 27.35 -17.54
C ARG A 346 -1.33 27.43 -19.03
N ASP A 347 -2.30 26.64 -19.52
CA ASP A 347 -2.77 26.71 -20.92
C ASP A 347 -3.52 28.03 -21.27
N HIS A 348 -4.05 28.76 -20.28
CA HIS A 348 -4.82 29.98 -20.55
C HIS A 348 -3.95 31.17 -21.03
N LYS A 349 -2.64 31.19 -20.76
CA LYS A 349 -1.77 32.27 -21.24
C LYS A 349 -1.28 32.07 -22.68
N ALA A 350 -1.23 30.83 -23.17
CA ALA A 350 -0.78 30.53 -24.53
C ALA A 350 -1.90 30.67 -25.58
N LEU A 351 -3.17 30.59 -25.17
CA LEU A 351 -4.33 30.62 -26.08
C LEU A 351 -5.01 31.99 -26.22
N ASN A 352 -4.80 32.91 -25.28
CA ASN A 352 -5.30 34.30 -25.40
C ASN A 352 -4.27 35.24 -26.05
N GLY A 353 -3.21 34.69 -26.63
CA GLY A 353 -2.22 35.41 -27.42
C GLY A 353 -2.36 35.14 -28.91
N LYS A 354 -3.55 35.33 -29.47
CA LYS A 354 -3.80 35.67 -30.88
C LYS A 354 -5.24 36.08 -31.09
#